data_AF-A0A4Y9JTE3-F1
#
_entry.id   AF-A0A4Y9JTE3-F1
#
_cell.length_a   1.000
_cell.length_b   1.000
_cell.length_c   1.000
_cell.angle_alpha   90.00
_cell.angle_beta   90.00
_cell.angle_gamma   90.00
#
_symmetry.space_group_name_H-M   'P 1'
#
loop_
_entity.id
_entity.type
_entity.pdbx_description
1 polymer ?
#
loop_
_entity_poly.entity_id
_entity_poly.type
_entity_poly.pdbx_seq_one_letter_code
_entity_poly.pdbx_strand_id
1 'polypeptide(L)'
;MKQQDQPKWRQIYQPSSREELIELRAMLSQHDRFSFCLEAFLCAEVQVMNAKARIELDTELRSDYQHAAHTLTELLGKLFAPQPQPTTESPRL
;
A
#
# COMPACT_ATOMS: atom_id res chain seq x y z
N MET A 1 -13.19 -16.81 18.15
CA MET A 1 -13.52 -15.42 18.54
C MET A 1 -14.70 -14.94 17.72
N LYS A 2 -15.68 -14.26 18.32
CA LYS A 2 -16.86 -13.78 17.58
C LYS A 2 -16.46 -12.58 16.71
N GLN A 3 -17.09 -12.40 15.55
CA GLN A 3 -16.76 -11.29 14.62
C GLN A 3 -16.79 -9.91 15.29
N GLN A 4 -17.62 -9.72 16.32
CA GLN A 4 -17.75 -8.47 17.09
C GLN A 4 -16.48 -8.05 17.85
N ASP A 5 -15.56 -8.97 18.12
CA ASP A 5 -14.33 -8.67 18.88
C ASP A 5 -13.18 -8.16 18.00
N GLN A 6 -13.35 -8.14 16.67
CA GLN A 6 -12.31 -7.67 15.76
C GLN A 6 -12.30 -6.14 15.65
N PRO A 7 -11.12 -5.52 15.43
CA PRO A 7 -11.06 -4.08 15.21
C PRO A 7 -11.92 -3.69 13.99
N LYS A 8 -12.62 -2.55 14.09
CA LYS A 8 -13.62 -2.08 13.12
C LYS A 8 -13.16 -2.15 11.66
N TRP A 9 -11.88 -1.89 11.36
CA TRP A 9 -11.36 -2.01 9.99
C TRP A 9 -11.46 -3.42 9.42
N ARG A 10 -11.32 -4.47 10.25
CA ARG A 10 -11.55 -5.88 9.85
C ARG A 10 -13.03 -6.24 9.71
N GLN A 11 -13.91 -5.47 10.33
CA GLN A 11 -15.36 -5.70 10.26
C GLN A 11 -16.01 -4.98 9.08
N ILE A 12 -15.45 -3.83 8.66
CA ILE A 12 -16.06 -2.91 7.70
C ILE A 12 -15.51 -3.10 6.28
N TYR A 13 -14.23 -3.48 6.13
CA TYR A 13 -13.59 -3.59 4.83
C TYR A 13 -12.92 -4.96 4.67
N GLN A 14 -13.69 -5.93 4.19
CA GLN A 14 -13.18 -7.21 3.73
C GLN A 14 -13.44 -7.34 2.22
N PRO A 15 -12.66 -6.64 1.38
CA PRO A 15 -12.77 -6.83 -0.05
C PRO A 15 -12.52 -8.31 -0.37
N SER A 16 -13.51 -8.94 -0.99
CA SER A 16 -13.53 -10.38 -1.29
C SER A 16 -13.11 -10.68 -2.73
N SER A 17 -12.99 -9.64 -3.56
CA SER A 17 -12.65 -9.71 -4.97
C SER A 17 -11.56 -8.70 -5.35
N ARG A 18 -10.94 -8.89 -6.51
CA ARG A 18 -9.92 -7.98 -7.04
C ARG A 18 -10.53 -6.66 -7.48
N GLU A 19 -11.76 -6.69 -7.96
CA GLU A 19 -12.55 -5.54 -8.40
C GLU A 19 -12.84 -4.61 -7.22
N GLU A 20 -13.27 -5.16 -6.06
CA GLU A 20 -13.48 -4.38 -4.83
C GLU A 20 -12.19 -3.69 -4.34
N LEU A 21 -11.03 -4.32 -4.54
CA LEU A 21 -9.73 -3.69 -4.24
C LEU A 21 -9.40 -2.54 -5.18
N ILE A 22 -9.76 -2.64 -6.46
CA ILE A 22 -9.57 -1.56 -7.45
C ILE A 22 -10.48 -0.37 -7.13
N GLU A 23 -11.74 -0.63 -6.79
CA GLU A 23 -12.69 0.41 -6.39
C GLU A 23 -12.26 1.11 -5.09
N LEU A 24 -11.82 0.33 -4.10
CA LEU A 24 -11.29 0.89 -2.86
C LEU A 24 -10.06 1.76 -3.13
N ARG A 25 -9.12 1.28 -3.95
CA ARG A 25 -7.96 2.07 -4.38
C ARG A 25 -8.39 3.37 -5.07
N ALA A 26 -9.37 3.32 -5.96
CA ALA A 26 -9.89 4.50 -6.63
C ALA A 26 -10.48 5.51 -5.62
N MET A 27 -11.29 5.05 -4.66
CA MET A 27 -11.84 5.90 -3.60
C MET A 27 -10.75 6.56 -2.74
N LEU A 28 -9.72 5.79 -2.35
CA LEU A 28 -8.61 6.33 -1.56
C LEU A 28 -7.80 7.37 -2.34
N SER A 29 -7.68 7.20 -3.67
CA SER A 29 -6.99 8.15 -4.55
C SER A 29 -7.75 9.45 -4.81
N GLN A 30 -9.08 9.45 -4.67
CA GLN A 30 -9.93 10.63 -4.89
C GLN A 30 -9.97 11.59 -3.68
N HIS A 31 -9.51 11.15 -2.51
CA HIS A 31 -9.37 12.01 -1.35
C HIS A 31 -7.93 12.51 -1.21
N ASP A 32 -7.62 13.63 -1.86
CA ASP A 32 -6.26 14.21 -1.95
C ASP A 32 -5.52 14.24 -0.62
N ARG A 33 -6.18 14.72 0.46
CA ARG A 33 -5.56 14.80 1.78
C ARG A 33 -5.28 13.43 2.38
N PHE A 34 -6.20 12.47 2.21
CA PHE A 34 -6.01 11.12 2.72
C PHE A 34 -4.92 10.39 1.93
N SER A 35 -4.97 10.47 0.60
CA SER A 35 -3.96 9.92 -0.31
C SER A 35 -2.57 10.44 0.04
N PHE A 36 -2.41 11.76 0.19
CA PHE A 36 -1.15 12.39 0.59
C PHE A 36 -0.67 11.92 1.96
N CYS A 37 -1.54 11.91 2.98
CA CYS A 37 -1.15 11.45 4.31
C CYS A 37 -0.76 9.96 4.33
N LEU A 38 -1.46 9.11 3.59
CA LEU A 38 -1.17 7.68 3.49
C LEU A 38 0.16 7.43 2.76
N GLU A 39 0.39 8.13 1.64
CA GLU A 39 1.65 8.06 0.90
C GLU A 39 2.83 8.53 1.77
N ALA A 40 2.69 9.68 2.44
CA ALA A 40 3.71 10.22 3.34
C ALA A 40 4.02 9.26 4.50
N PHE A 41 2.99 8.66 5.10
CA PHE A 41 3.14 7.68 6.18
C PHE A 41 3.91 6.44 5.71
N LEU A 42 3.49 5.82 4.59
CA LEU A 42 4.13 4.62 4.06
C LEU A 42 5.58 4.89 3.64
N CYS A 43 5.86 6.04 3.02
CA CYS A 43 7.21 6.48 2.69
C CYS A 43 8.09 6.62 3.94
N ALA A 44 7.56 7.23 5.02
CA ALA A 44 8.27 7.36 6.28
C ALA A 44 8.57 6.00 6.93
N GLU A 45 7.60 5.07 6.91
CA GLU A 45 7.80 3.70 7.42
C GLU A 45 8.90 2.96 6.64
N VAL A 46 8.93 3.07 5.31
CA VAL A 46 10.03 2.51 4.49
C VAL A 46 11.38 3.07 4.92
N GLN A 47 11.48 4.39 5.15
CA GLN A 47 12.72 5.03 5.59
C GLN A 47 13.14 4.55 6.99
N VAL A 48 12.20 4.42 7.92
CA VAL A 48 12.45 3.92 9.28
C VAL A 48 12.93 2.49 9.25
N MET A 49 12.29 1.60 8.50
CA MET A 49 12.69 0.19 8.40
C MET A 49 14.08 0.05 7.76
N ASN A 50 14.36 0.80 6.70
CA ASN A 50 15.71 0.84 6.13
C ASN A 50 16.76 1.39 7.12
N ALA A 51 16.40 2.41 7.92
CA ALA A 51 17.30 2.94 8.95
C ALA A 51 17.60 1.90 10.03
N LYS A 52 16.58 1.17 10.50
CA LYS A 52 16.75 0.06 11.45
C LYS A 52 17.64 -1.04 10.87
N ALA A 53 17.39 -1.47 9.63
CA ALA A 53 18.20 -2.49 8.96
C ALA A 53 19.69 -2.09 8.85
N ARG A 54 20.01 -0.81 8.63
CA ARG A 54 21.40 -0.34 8.51
C ARG A 54 22.21 -0.47 9.80
N ILE A 55 21.56 -0.33 10.95
CA ILE A 55 22.24 -0.34 12.27
C ILE A 55 22.09 -1.67 13.01
N GLU A 56 21.20 -2.55 12.55
CA GLU A 56 20.94 -3.83 13.20
C GLU A 56 22.11 -4.80 13.00
N LEU A 57 22.58 -5.40 14.10
CA LEU A 57 23.68 -6.36 14.11
C LEU A 57 23.19 -7.80 13.94
N ASP A 58 21.98 -8.10 14.41
CA ASP A 58 21.33 -9.39 14.21
C ASP A 58 20.93 -9.56 12.74
N THR A 59 21.42 -10.62 12.10
CA THR A 59 21.20 -10.86 10.68
C THR A 59 19.76 -11.24 10.34
N GLU A 60 19.06 -11.95 11.23
CA GLU A 60 17.67 -12.35 11.03
C GLU A 60 16.77 -11.13 11.14
N LEU A 61 16.94 -10.36 12.22
CA LEU A 61 16.16 -9.14 12.43
C LEU A 61 16.42 -8.07 11.37
N ARG A 62 17.68 -7.97 10.89
CA ARG A 62 18.02 -7.11 9.75
C ARG A 62 17.26 -7.52 8.49
N SER A 63 17.21 -8.82 8.20
CA SER A 63 16.47 -9.37 7.06
C SER A 63 14.98 -9.03 7.15
N ASP A 64 14.39 -9.14 8.34
CA ASP A 64 12.99 -8.79 8.57
C ASP A 64 12.71 -7.30 8.31
N TYR A 65 13.59 -6.40 8.77
CA TYR A 65 13.46 -4.97 8.48
C TYR A 65 13.58 -4.66 6.99
N GLN A 66 14.50 -5.33 6.27
CA GLN A 66 14.64 -5.18 4.82
C GLN A 66 13.40 -5.70 4.08
N HIS A 67 12.88 -6.85 4.50
CA HIS A 67 11.67 -7.43 3.92
C HIS A 67 10.45 -6.54 4.16
N ALA A 68 10.30 -5.98 5.36
CA ALA A 68 9.25 -5.03 5.68
C ALA A 68 9.35 -3.76 4.82
N ALA A 69 10.54 -3.16 4.69
CA ALA A 69 10.77 -1.99 3.85
C ALA A 69 10.43 -2.27 2.38
N HIS A 70 10.82 -3.44 1.86
CA HIS A 70 10.51 -3.87 0.50
C HIS A 70 8.99 -4.02 0.28
N THR A 71 8.31 -4.72 1.19
CA THR A 71 6.86 -4.95 1.12
C THR A 71 6.07 -3.64 1.12
N LEU A 72 6.47 -2.68 1.97
CA LEU A 72 5.87 -1.35 2.02
C LEU A 72 6.12 -0.56 0.72
N THR A 73 7.30 -0.70 0.12
CA THR A 73 7.63 -0.08 -1.18
C THR A 73 6.77 -0.64 -2.30
N GLU A 74 6.57 -1.96 -2.35
CA GLU A 74 5.64 -2.56 -3.32
C GLU A 74 4.20 -2.10 -3.12
N LEU A 75 3.76 -1.96 -1.86
CA LEU A 75 2.43 -1.47 -1.54
C LEU A 75 2.23 -0.02 -2.00
N LEU A 76 3.22 0.85 -1.77
CA LEU A 76 3.24 2.22 -2.31
C LEU A 76 3.06 2.21 -3.83
N GLY A 77 3.83 1.38 -4.54
CA GLY A 77 3.69 1.21 -5.99
C GLY A 77 2.28 0.74 -6.37
N LYS A 78 1.71 -0.25 -5.69
CA LYS A 78 0.37 -0.77 -6.01
C LYS A 78 -0.74 0.26 -5.75
N LEU A 79 -0.62 1.09 -4.72
CA LEU A 79 -1.63 2.09 -4.37
C LEU A 79 -1.53 3.34 -5.25
N PHE A 80 -0.31 3.83 -5.49
CA PHE A 80 -0.08 5.15 -6.08
C PHE A 80 0.59 5.14 -7.46
N ALA A 81 0.92 3.96 -8.03
CA ALA A 81 1.43 3.93 -9.41
C ALA A 81 0.41 4.54 -10.37
N PRO A 82 0.85 5.38 -11.32
CA PRO A 82 -0.03 5.91 -12.35
C PRO A 82 -0.73 4.75 -13.07
N GLN A 83 -2.06 4.81 -13.18
CA GLN A 83 -2.82 3.84 -13.97
C GLN A 83 -2.28 3.87 -15.41
N PRO A 84 -2.06 2.70 -16.05
CA PRO A 84 -1.70 2.68 -17.46
C PRO A 84 -2.80 3.41 -18.24
N GLN A 85 -2.42 4.49 -18.93
CA GLN A 85 -3.38 5.20 -19.77
C GLN A 85 -3.85 4.24 -20.87
N PRO A 86 -5.17 4.13 -21.12
CA PRO A 86 -5.65 3.39 -22.27
C PRO A 86 -5.06 4.08 -23.51
N THR A 87 -4.23 3.35 -24.25
CA THR A 87 -3.73 3.79 -25.55
C THR A 87 -4.94 4.10 -26.41
N THR A 88 -5.14 5.39 -26.70
CA THR A 88 -6.20 5.85 -27.60
C THR A 88 -5.91 5.24 -28.97
N GLU A 89 -6.58 4.14 -29.30
CA GLU A 89 -6.63 3.63 -30.67
C GLU A 89 -7.23 4.75 -31.52
N SER A 90 -6.38 5.41 -32.30
CA SER A 90 -6.82 6.38 -33.31
C SER A 90 -7.65 5.62 -34.35
N PRO A 91 -8.90 6.04 -34.64
CA PRO A 91 -9.64 5.46 -35.74
C PRO A 91 -8.91 5.84 -37.03
N ARG A 92 -8.34 4.85 -37.71
CA ARG A 92 -7.82 5.03 -39.07
C ARG A 92 -9.01 5.33 -39.98
N LEU A 93 -9.04 6.55 -40.51
CA LEU A 93 -9.82 6.95 -41.68
C LEU A 93 -9.27 6.29 -42.94
#